data_AF-A0A7X8USP8-F1
#
_entry.id   AF-A0A7X8USP8-F1
#
_cell.length_a   1.000
_cell.length_b   1.000
_cell.length_c   1.000
_cell.angle_alpha   90.00
_cell.angle_beta   90.00
_cell.angle_gamma   90.00
#
_symmetry.space_group_name_H-M   'P 1'
#
loop_
_entity.id
_entity.type
_entity.pdbx_description
1 polymer ?
#
loop_
_entity_poly.entity_id
_entity_poly.type
_entity_poly.pdbx_seq_one_letter_code
_entity_poly.pdbx_strand_id
1 'polypeptide(L)' 'MVDELRQTCRQLLADGKVQVVIGYGQSAPDLPVHPVFVTRPEDVEQLVWNEQCMANLTTYLT' A
#
# COMPACT_ATOMS: atom_id res chain seq x y z
N MET A 1 6.08 -7.31 -11.44
CA MET A 1 5.65 -7.85 -10.13
C MET A 1 5.09 -6.76 -9.23
N VAL A 2 5.85 -5.74 -8.82
CA VAL A 2 5.30 -4.63 -7.99
C VAL A 2 4.15 -3.92 -8.69
N ASP A 3 4.26 -3.67 -9.99
CA ASP A 3 3.19 -3.00 -10.75
C ASP A 3 1.90 -3.83 -10.86
N GLU A 4 2.00 -5.16 -10.88
CA GLU A 4 0.84 -6.06 -10.90
C GLU A 4 0.09 -6.03 -9.55
N LEU A 5 0.84 -5.91 -8.44
CA LEU A 5 0.26 -5.72 -7.11
C LEU A 5 -0.47 -4.38 -7.03
N ARG A 6 0.18 -3.29 -7.47
CA ARG A 6 -0.45 -1.96 -7.53
C ARG A 6 -1.71 -1.96 -8.40
N GLN A 7 -1.66 -2.63 -9.55
CA GLN A 7 -2.82 -2.73 -10.44
C GLN A 7 -3.98 -3.51 -9.79
N THR A 8 -3.67 -4.57 -9.05
CA THR A 8 -4.68 -5.33 -8.30
C THR A 8 -5.31 -4.48 -7.21
N CYS A 9 -4.51 -3.78 -6.41
CA CYS A 9 -4.99 -2.84 -5.39
C CYS A 9 -5.88 -1.75 -6.00
N ARG A 10 -5.47 -1.19 -7.15
CA ARG A 10 -6.23 -0.19 -7.90
C ARG A 10 -7.59 -0.73 -8.31
N GLN A 11 -7.64 -1.93 -8.88
CA GLN A 11 -8.89 -2.54 -9.32
C GLN A 11 -9.82 -2.84 -8.14
N LEU A 12 -9.29 -3.34 -7.01
CA LEU A 12 -10.09 -3.63 -5.82
C LEU A 12 -10.75 -2.38 -5.24
N LEU A 13 -10.01 -1.26 -5.19
CA LEU A 13 -10.53 0.04 -4.74
C LEU A 13 -11.52 0.63 -5.76
N ALA A 14 -11.19 0.59 -7.05
CA ALA A 14 -12.05 1.11 -8.11
C ALA A 14 -13.38 0.34 -8.24
N ASP A 15 -13.34 -0.98 -8.04
CA ASP A 15 -14.53 -1.85 -8.01
C ASP A 15 -15.34 -1.69 -6.72
N GLY A 16 -14.82 -0.99 -5.71
CA GLY A 16 -15.43 -0.89 -4.38
C GLY A 16 -15.47 -2.21 -3.60
N LYS A 17 -14.70 -3.21 -4.02
CA LYS A 17 -14.57 -4.51 -3.31
C LYS A 17 -13.92 -4.36 -1.95
N VAL A 18 -13.08 -3.33 -1.81
CA VAL A 18 -12.46 -2.92 -0.55
C VAL A 18 -12.58 -1.41 -0.40
N GLN A 19 -12.64 -0.93 0.84
CA GLN A 19 -12.68 0.50 1.16
C GLN A 19 -11.28 1.06 1.46
N VAL A 20 -10.34 0.20 1.84
CA VAL A 20 -8.97 0.57 2.19
C VAL A 20 -8.02 -0.57 1.87
N VAL A 21 -6.83 -0.22 1.39
CA VAL A 21 -5.67 -1.11 1.29
C VAL A 21 -4.63 -0.62 2.30
N ILE A 22 -4.30 -1.46 3.28
CA ILE A 22 -3.21 -1.21 4.23
C ILE A 22 -1.94 -1.79 3.64
N GLY A 23 -0.90 -0.97 3.49
CA GLY A 23 0.37 -1.39 2.91
C GLY A 23 1.55 -0.60 3.45
N TYR A 24 2.65 -0.65 2.73
CA TYR A 24 3.89 0.06 3.05
C TYR A 24 4.10 1.20 2.08
N GLY A 25 4.52 2.37 2.56
CA GLY A 25 4.87 3.51 1.74
C GLY A 25 6.21 4.11 2.14
N GLN A 26 6.75 4.95 1.26
CA GLN A 26 8.06 5.57 1.44
C GLN A 26 8.07 6.95 0.79
N SER A 27 8.46 7.99 1.54
CA SER A 27 8.43 9.37 1.02
C SER A 27 9.59 9.68 0.07
N ALA A 28 10.72 8.98 0.21
CA ALA A 28 11.87 9.03 -0.68
C ALA A 28 12.70 7.73 -0.52
N PRO A 29 13.51 7.33 -1.53
CA PRO A 29 14.26 6.07 -1.48
C PRO A 29 15.16 5.86 -0.25
N ASP A 30 15.69 6.95 0.32
CA ASP A 30 16.60 6.91 1.47
C ASP A 30 15.89 7.05 2.84
N LEU A 31 14.55 7.20 2.83
CA LEU A 31 13.77 7.38 4.05
C LEU A 31 13.14 6.07 4.54
N PRO A 32 12.84 5.93 5.84
CA PRO A 32 12.21 4.72 6.36
C PRO A 32 10.85 4.43 5.71
N VAL A 33 10.60 3.15 5.46
CA VAL A 33 9.28 2.64 5.08
C VAL A 33 8.33 2.74 6.27
N HIS A 34 7.09 3.17 6.02
CA HIS A 34 6.05 3.32 7.02
C HIS A 34 4.71 2.76 6.53
N PRO A 35 3.80 2.37 7.45
CA PRO A 35 2.45 1.94 7.08
C PRO A 35 1.67 3.08 6.40
N VAL A 36 0.96 2.74 5.33
CA VAL A 36 0.06 3.64 4.60
C VAL A 36 -1.32 3.04 4.43
N PHE A 37 -2.33 3.90 4.37
CA PHE A 37 -3.74 3.54 4.21
C PHE A 37 -4.24 4.15 2.91
N VAL A 38 -4.36 3.32 1.89
CA VAL A 38 -4.75 3.75 0.55
C VAL A 38 -6.25 3.56 0.38
N THR A 39 -6.99 4.65 0.25
CA THR A 39 -8.45 4.64 0.08
C THR A 39 -8.88 5.06 -1.33
N ARG A 40 -7.97 5.61 -2.14
CA ARG A 40 -8.23 6.05 -3.51
C ARG A 40 -7.40 5.24 -4.51
N PRO A 41 -7.97 4.83 -5.66
CA PRO A 41 -7.25 4.04 -6.66
C PRO A 41 -5.98 4.71 -7.22
N GLU A 42 -5.93 6.05 -7.26
CA GLU A 42 -4.76 6.81 -7.70
C GLU A 42 -3.60 6.78 -6.70
N ASP A 43 -3.88 6.53 -5.42
CA ASP A 43 -2.90 6.58 -4.34
C ASP A 43 -2.08 5.28 -4.19
N VAL A 44 -2.39 4.23 -4.98
CA VAL A 44 -1.67 2.94 -4.93
C VAL A 44 -0.20 3.06 -5.34
N GLU A 45 0.20 4.14 -6.01
CA GLU A 45 1.60 4.41 -6.34
C GLU A 45 2.47 4.67 -5.11
N GLN A 46 1.84 5.05 -3.99
CA GLN A 46 2.53 5.18 -2.70
C GLN A 46 2.98 3.83 -2.16
N LEU A 47 2.40 2.71 -2.61
CA LEU A 47 2.72 1.38 -2.12
C LEU A 47 4.09 0.93 -2.61
N VAL A 48 4.94 0.50 -1.67
CA VAL A 48 6.27 -0.02 -1.93
C VAL A 48 6.41 -1.45 -1.41
N TRP A 49 7.26 -2.23 -2.07
CA TRP A 49 7.69 -3.55 -1.62
C TRP A 49 9.20 -3.63 -1.77
N ASN A 50 9.91 -3.54 -0.65
CA ASN A 50 11.36 -3.63 -0.58
C ASN A 50 11.79 -4.30 0.76
N GLU A 51 13.09 -4.41 1.01
CA GLU A 51 13.64 -5.09 2.19
C GLU A 51 13.36 -4.36 3.51
N GLN A 52 12.87 -3.12 3.47
CA GLN A 52 12.57 -2.30 4.64
C GLN A 52 11.10 -2.42 5.11
N CYS A 53 10.27 -3.21 4.41
CA CYS A 53 8.86 -3.46 4.77
C CYS A 53 8.71 -4.35 6.02
N MET A 54 9.14 -3.86 7.18
CA MET A 54 9.24 -4.63 8.43
C MET A 54 8.11 -4.37 9.44
N ALA A 55 7.37 -3.26 9.31
CA ALA A 55 6.34 -2.89 10.28
C ALA A 55 5.14 -3.85 10.24
N ASN A 56 4.69 -4.37 11.38
CA ASN A 56 3.56 -5.30 11.40
C ASN A 56 2.22 -4.58 11.10
N LEU A 57 1.73 -4.73 9.86
CA LEU A 57 0.47 -4.12 9.42
C LEU A 57 -0.78 -4.68 10.09
N THR A 58 -0.74 -5.89 10.68
CA THR A 58 -1.93 -6.49 11.31
C THR A 58 -2.37 -5.76 12.57
N THR A 59 -1.48 -4.95 13.15
CA THR A 59 -1.77 -4.10 14.31
C THR A 59 -2.83 -3.01 14.03
N TYR A 60 -3.09 -2.73 12.75
CA TYR A 60 -4.10 -1.76 12.31
C TYR A 60 -5.46 -2.39 11.97
N LEU A 61 -5.62 -3.70 12.18
CA LEU A 61 -6.89 -4.40 12.03
C LEU A 61 -7.61 -4.40 13.38
N THR A 62 -8.70 -3.65 13.48
CA THR A 62 -9.59 -3.59 14.65
C THR A 62 -10.99 -4.06 14.31
#